data_AF-A0A0T7H0E2-F1
#
_entry.id   AF-A0A0T7H0E2-F1
#
_cell.length_a   1.000
_cell.length_b   1.000
_cell.length_c   1.000
_cell.angle_alpha   90.00
_cell.angle_beta   90.00
_cell.angle_gamma   90.00
#
_symmetry.space_group_name_H-M   'P 1'
#
loop_
_entity.id
_entity.type
_entity.pdbx_description
1 polymer ?
#
loop_
_entity_poly.entity_id
_entity_poly.type
_entity_poly.pdbx_seq_one_letter_code
_entity_poly.pdbx_strand_id
1 'polypeptide(L)' 'MATIRSPRWKYLLRLDELNRFLWPGYDLRPRPDDPSRWDYGMLPKEFFERMRDRIIELDRERKNRIMKRD' A
#
# COMPACT_ATOMS: atom_id res chain seq x y z
N MET A 1 -19.48 -11.04 -29.87
CA MET A 1 -18.64 -11.40 -28.72
C MET A 1 -17.44 -10.47 -28.68
N ALA A 2 -17.44 -9.47 -27.81
CA ALA A 2 -16.32 -8.54 -27.64
C ALA A 2 -15.43 -9.02 -26.49
N THR A 3 -14.23 -9.51 -26.81
CA THR A 3 -13.19 -9.78 -25.82
C THR A 3 -12.66 -8.46 -25.30
N ILE A 4 -13.15 -8.04 -24.13
CA ILE A 4 -12.56 -6.93 -23.38
C ILE A 4 -11.18 -7.41 -22.90
N ARG A 5 -10.12 -6.99 -23.58
CA ARG A 5 -8.75 -7.19 -23.10
C ARG A 5 -8.58 -6.41 -21.81
N SER A 6 -8.59 -7.11 -20.68
CA SER A 6 -8.34 -6.54 -19.36
C SER A 6 -6.97 -5.81 -19.36
N PRO A 7 -6.87 -4.57 -18.86
CA PRO A 7 -5.60 -3.85 -18.82
C PRO A 7 -4.59 -4.64 -17.97
N ARG A 8 -3.37 -4.80 -18.48
CA ARG A 8 -2.28 -5.62 -17.92
C ARG A 8 -1.64 -5.09 -16.62
N TRP A 9 -2.29 -4.19 -15.89
CA TRP A 9 -1.78 -3.61 -14.65
C TRP A 9 -2.52 -4.24 -13.47
N LYS A 10 -1.95 -5.28 -12.87
CA LYS A 10 -2.59 -6.00 -11.75
C LYS A 10 -2.42 -5.30 -10.39
N TYR A 11 -1.40 -4.46 -10.22
CA TYR A 11 -1.08 -3.82 -8.94
C TYR A 11 -0.52 -2.42 -9.17
N LEU A 12 -1.06 -1.42 -8.45
CA LEU A 12 -0.60 -0.03 -8.44
C LEU A 12 -0.24 0.35 -7.00
N LEU A 13 0.86 1.08 -6.84
CA LEU A 13 1.33 1.59 -5.56
C LEU A 13 1.35 3.12 -5.63
N ARG A 14 0.72 3.77 -4.64
CA ARG A 14 0.74 5.23 -4.48
C ARG A 14 1.74 5.58 -3.39
N LEU A 15 2.68 6.48 -3.69
CA LEU A 15 3.76 6.87 -2.77
C LEU A 15 3.59 8.30 -2.23
N ASP A 16 2.74 9.12 -2.87
CA ASP A 16 2.41 10.49 -2.45
C ASP A 16 1.23 10.57 -1.47
N GLU A 17 0.64 9.44 -1.08
CA GLU A 17 -0.48 9.36 -0.16
C GLU A 17 -0.17 8.35 0.94
N LEU A 18 -0.14 8.81 2.19
CA LEU A 18 0.17 8.01 3.36
C LEU A 18 -1.05 7.93 4.27
N ASN A 19 -1.49 6.71 4.59
CA ASN A 19 -2.63 6.48 5.48
C ASN A 19 -2.19 6.54 6.94
N ARG A 20 -2.95 7.24 7.77
CA ARG A 20 -2.86 7.25 9.23
C ARG A 20 -4.14 6.61 9.79
N PHE A 21 -3.98 5.50 10.51
CA PHE A 21 -5.10 4.74 11.08
C PHE A 21 -4.69 4.07 12.41
N LEU A 22 -5.68 3.69 13.22
CA LEU A 22 -5.47 2.86 14.41
C LEU A 22 -5.26 1.40 14.00
N TRP A 23 -4.25 0.76 14.58
CA TRP A 23 -3.92 -0.63 14.25
C TRP A 23 -4.70 -1.63 15.13
N PRO A 24 -5.34 -2.69 14.57
CA PRO A 24 -5.60 -2.93 13.14
C PRO A 24 -6.73 -2.02 12.60
N GLY A 25 -6.53 -1.46 11.41
CA GLY A 25 -7.51 -0.54 10.80
C GLY A 25 -8.71 -1.27 10.20
N TYR A 26 -9.85 -0.57 10.07
CA TYR A 26 -11.09 -1.11 9.51
C TYR A 26 -10.92 -1.75 8.11
N ASP A 27 -10.09 -1.13 7.26
CA ASP A 27 -9.83 -1.60 5.90
C ASP A 27 -8.91 -2.84 5.84
N LEU A 28 -8.25 -3.21 6.96
CA LEU A 28 -7.36 -4.36 7.00
C LEU A 28 -8.15 -5.67 7.11
N ARG A 29 -7.84 -6.62 6.25
CA ARG A 29 -8.44 -7.96 6.29
C ARG A 29 -7.48 -8.92 6.98
N PRO A 30 -7.91 -9.63 8.02
CA PRO A 30 -7.05 -10.62 8.63
C PRO A 30 -6.75 -11.75 7.63
N ARG A 31 -5.72 -12.53 7.93
CA ARG A 31 -5.35 -13.69 7.14
C ARG A 31 -6.50 -14.72 7.11
N PRO A 32 -6.79 -15.35 5.97
CA PRO A 32 -7.84 -16.37 5.88
C PRO A 32 -7.60 -17.59 6.77
N ASP A 33 -6.33 -17.92 7.05
CA ASP A 33 -5.92 -19.06 7.87
C ASP A 33 -5.80 -18.74 9.36
N ASP A 34 -5.60 -17.48 9.74
CA ASP A 34 -5.47 -17.04 11.13
C ASP A 34 -6.05 -15.63 11.32
N PRO A 35 -7.25 -15.50 11.93
CA PRO A 35 -7.91 -14.22 12.18
C PRO A 35 -7.15 -13.25 13.09
N SER A 36 -6.12 -13.72 13.81
CA SER A 36 -5.28 -12.89 14.69
C SER A 36 -4.10 -12.23 13.96
N ARG A 37 -3.96 -12.47 12.65
CA ARG A 37 -2.81 -12.04 11.85
C ARG A 37 -3.20 -11.13 10.69
N TRP A 38 -2.37 -10.11 10.44
CA TRP A 38 -2.56 -9.10 9.38
C TRP A 38 -1.34 -8.93 8.47
N ASP A 39 -0.45 -9.92 8.41
CA ASP A 39 0.66 -9.93 7.44
C ASP A 39 0.22 -10.46 6.07
N TYR A 40 0.67 -9.80 5.01
CA TYR A 40 0.28 -10.09 3.62
C TYR A 40 1.44 -10.64 2.76
N GLY A 41 2.54 -11.03 3.39
CA GLY A 41 3.74 -11.54 2.73
C GLY A 41 4.93 -10.57 2.78
N MET A 42 6.05 -11.01 2.22
CA MET A 42 7.31 -10.28 2.22
C MET A 42 7.48 -9.47 0.95
N LEU A 43 7.96 -8.24 1.09
CA LEU A 43 8.44 -7.43 -0.03
C LEU A 43 9.93 -7.69 -0.25
N PRO A 44 10.41 -7.76 -1.51
CA PRO A 44 11.84 -7.79 -1.79
C PRO A 44 12.52 -6.56 -1.17
N LYS A 45 13.66 -6.78 -0.51
CA LYS A 45 14.38 -5.73 0.23
C LYS A 45 14.63 -4.48 -0.62
N GLU A 46 15.22 -4.65 -1.80
CA GLU A 46 15.56 -3.53 -2.69
C GLU A 46 14.33 -2.75 -3.13
N PHE A 47 13.20 -3.44 -3.31
CA PHE A 47 11.94 -2.80 -3.67
C PHE A 47 11.38 -1.97 -2.52
N PHE A 48 11.40 -2.51 -1.31
CA PHE A 48 11.00 -1.78 -0.10
C PHE A 48 11.87 -0.54 0.13
N GLU A 49 13.19 -0.67 0.01
CA GLU A 49 14.14 0.43 0.18
C GLU A 49 13.88 1.56 -0.81
N ARG A 50 13.68 1.24 -2.10
CA ARG A 50 13.33 2.22 -3.13
C ARG A 50 12.02 2.95 -2.83
N MET A 51 11.00 2.25 -2.35
CA MET A 51 9.73 2.89 -1.97
C MET A 51 9.89 3.81 -0.77
N ARG A 52 10.59 3.34 0.28
CA ARG A 52 10.86 4.12 1.49
C ARG A 52 11.59 5.42 1.14
N ASP A 53 12.65 5.32 0.36
CA ASP A 53 13.47 6.49 0.00
C ASP A 53 12.63 7.49 -0.80
N ARG A 54 11.80 7.02 -1.72
CA ARG A 54 10.88 7.89 -2.49
C ARG A 54 9.81 8.56 -1.62
N ILE A 55 9.26 7.86 -0.64
CA ILE A 55 8.29 8.43 0.32
C ILE A 55 8.95 9.56 1.12
N ILE A 56 10.19 9.36 1.59
CA ILE A 56 10.95 10.36 2.34
C ILE A 56 11.25 11.59 1.48
N GLU A 57 11.63 11.40 0.22
CA GLU A 57 11.80 12.52 -0.72
C GLU A 57 10.52 13.33 -0.89
N LEU A 58 9.38 12.66 -1.13
CA LEU A 58 8.08 13.32 -1.30
C LEU A 58 7.63 14.07 -0.05
N ASP A 59 7.90 13.53 1.14
CA ASP A 59 7.66 14.21 2.42
C ASP A 59 8.51 15.48 2.57
N ARG A 60 9.81 15.40 2.28
CA ARG A 60 10.72 16.57 2.29
C ARG A 60 10.29 17.66 1.31
N GLU A 61 9.78 17.26 0.15
CA GLU A 61 9.25 18.18 -0.86
C GLU A 61 7.84 18.71 -0.53
N ARG A 62 7.23 18.27 0.59
CA ARG A 62 5.82 18.55 0.95
C ARG A 62 4.81 18.15 -0.14
N LYS A 63 5.14 17.11 -0.90
CA LYS A 63 4.29 16.53 -1.95
C LYS A 63 3.55 15.29 -1.49
N ASN A 64 3.69 14.89 -0.22
CA ASN A 64 2.88 13.85 0.35
C ASN A 64 1.55 14.38 0.91
N ARG A 65 0.56 13.49 0.99
CA ARG A 65 -0.74 13.75 1.60
C ARG A 65 -0.99 12.70 2.68
N ILE A 66 -1.26 13.15 3.90
CA ILE A 66 -1.63 12.25 5.00
C ILE A 66 -3.15 12.11 5.01
N MET A 67 -3.65 10.90 4.79
CA MET A 67 -5.07 10.57 4.84
C MET A 67 -5.42 9.94 6.18
N LYS A 68 -6.38 10.53 6.88
CA LYS A 68 -6.94 10.00 8.11
C LYS A 68 -7.95 8.90 7.77
N ARG A 69 -7.74 7.71 8.31
CA ARG A 69 -8.51 6.49 8.08
C ARG A 69 -8.89 5.94 9.46
N ASP A 70 -9.98 6.44 10.02
CA ASP A 70 -10.60 5.94 11.27
C ASP A 70 -11.98 5.36 10.97
#